data_AF-A0A661XP57-F1
#
_entry.id   AF-A0A661XP57-F1
#
_cell.length_a   1.000
_cell.length_b   1.000
_cell.length_c   1.000
_cell.angle_alpha   90.00
_cell.angle_beta   90.00
_cell.angle_gamma   90.00
#
_symmetry.space_group_name_H-M   'P 1'
#
loop_
_entity.id
_entity.type
_entity.pdbx_description
1 polymer ?
#
loop_
_entity_poly.entity_id
_entity_poly.type
_entity_poly.pdbx_seq_one_letter_code
_entity_poly.pdbx_strand_id
1 'polypeptide(L)'
;MNIESIQYILAFSELIEKALHEGDWEELNNILKKRQKALEVFFSQLNALDKKAEVVALIIKIQKEDAVFFDLLKMKKQGLEKRFTALKQGRRSLKAYQI
;
A
#
# COMPACT_ATOMS: atom_id res chain seq x y z
N MET A 1 11.74 -2.95 23.89
CA MET A 1 11.79 -2.74 22.41
C MET A 1 13.17 -3.00 21.82
N ASN A 2 13.25 -3.80 20.74
CA ASN A 2 14.46 -3.95 19.92
C ASN A 2 14.41 -2.93 18.76
N ILE A 3 15.47 -2.15 18.54
CA ILE A 3 15.51 -1.09 17.51
C ILE A 3 15.36 -1.68 16.11
N GLU A 4 15.86 -2.90 15.93
CA GLU A 4 15.79 -3.66 14.67
C GLU A 4 14.36 -3.93 14.21
N SER A 5 13.41 -4.15 15.14
CA SER A 5 12.01 -4.43 14.75
C SER A 5 11.28 -3.18 14.26
N ILE A 6 11.62 -2.00 14.78
CA ILE A 6 11.08 -0.73 14.29
C ILE A 6 11.62 -0.42 12.90
N GLN A 7 12.93 -0.59 12.68
CA GLN A 7 13.53 -0.39 11.36
C GLN A 7 12.94 -1.34 10.31
N TYR A 8 12.70 -2.59 10.70
CA TYR A 8 12.05 -3.57 9.83
C TYR A 8 10.63 -3.15 9.42
N ILE A 9 9.84 -2.60 10.36
CA ILE A 9 8.49 -2.08 10.05
C ILE A 9 8.55 -0.89 9.09
N LEU A 10 9.51 0.00 9.28
CA LEU A 10 9.65 1.20 8.47
C LEU A 10 10.15 0.90 7.05
N ALA A 11 10.91 -0.18 6.86
CA ALA A 11 11.39 -0.60 5.55
C ALA A 11 10.24 -0.96 4.57
N PHE A 12 9.06 -1.34 5.07
CA PHE A 12 7.91 -1.61 4.21
C PHE A 12 7.45 -0.39 3.42
N SER A 13 7.66 0.83 3.91
CA SER A 13 7.17 2.04 3.26
C SER A 13 7.84 2.25 1.89
N GLU A 14 9.15 2.02 1.78
CA GLU A 14 9.88 2.07 0.50
C GLU A 14 9.42 0.96 -0.47
N LEU A 15 9.16 -0.25 0.06
CA LEU A 15 8.67 -1.37 -0.75
C LEU A 15 7.27 -1.10 -1.32
N ILE A 16 6.37 -0.55 -0.50
CA ILE A 16 5.01 -0.17 -0.91
C ILE A 16 5.07 0.92 -1.98
N GLU A 17 5.88 1.96 -1.77
CA GLU A 17 6.04 3.05 -2.74
C GLU A 17 6.54 2.53 -4.08
N LYS A 18 7.56 1.67 -4.08
CA LYS A 18 8.10 1.06 -5.29
C LYS A 18 7.05 0.24 -6.04
N ALA A 19 6.34 -0.66 -5.35
CA ALA A 19 5.31 -1.49 -5.96
C ALA A 19 4.14 -0.67 -6.55
N LEU A 20 3.73 0.40 -5.86
CA LEU A 20 2.73 1.35 -6.37
C LEU A 20 3.20 2.13 -7.60
N HIS A 21 4.48 2.51 -7.64
CA HIS A 21 5.08 3.19 -8.78
C HIS A 21 5.10 2.29 -10.02
N GLU A 22 5.63 1.08 -9.85
CA GLU A 22 5.75 0.04 -10.89
C GLU A 22 4.40 -0.52 -11.33
N GLY A 23 3.36 -0.39 -10.48
CA GLY A 23 2.02 -0.92 -10.75
C GLY A 23 1.96 -2.43 -10.59
N ASP A 24 2.88 -3.02 -9.82
CA ASP A 24 2.88 -4.44 -9.48
C ASP A 24 1.90 -4.68 -8.33
N TRP A 25 0.64 -4.92 -8.68
CA TRP A 25 -0.45 -5.09 -7.72
C TRP A 25 -0.35 -6.41 -6.93
N GLU A 26 0.28 -7.43 -7.52
CA GLU A 26 0.44 -8.72 -6.86
C GLU A 26 1.53 -8.63 -5.79
N GLU A 27 2.67 -8.03 -6.12
CA GLU A 27 3.73 -7.81 -5.14
C GLU A 27 3.30 -6.81 -4.06
N LEU A 28 2.56 -5.75 -4.41
CA LEU A 28 1.97 -4.85 -3.42
C LEU A 28 1.12 -5.62 -2.40
N ASN A 29 0.27 -6.55 -2.84
CA ASN A 29 -0.55 -7.37 -1.94
C ASN A 29 0.31 -8.27 -1.04
N ASN A 30 1.39 -8.86 -1.59
CA ASN A 30 2.32 -9.68 -0.82
C ASN A 30 3.05 -8.85 0.26
N ILE A 31 3.52 -7.65 -0.09
CA ILE A 31 4.16 -6.70 0.82
C ILE A 31 3.20 -6.32 1.95
N LEU A 32 1.95 -5.97 1.63
CA LEU A 32 0.95 -5.58 2.63
C LEU A 32 0.62 -6.71 3.61
N LYS A 33 0.49 -7.96 3.13
CA LYS A 33 0.30 -9.13 4.00
C LYS A 33 1.48 -9.36 4.94
N LYS A 34 2.71 -9.23 4.43
CA LYS A 34 3.94 -9.34 5.24
C LYS A 34 3.99 -8.23 6.30
N ARG A 35 3.69 -6.99 5.92
CA ARG A 35 3.65 -5.84 6.82
C ARG A 35 2.61 -6.02 7.92
N GLN A 36 1.40 -6.47 7.57
CA GLN A 36 0.35 -6.76 8.56
C GLN A 36 0.85 -7.74 9.61
N LYS A 37 1.38 -8.89 9.18
CA LYS A 37 1.90 -9.91 10.10
C LYS A 37 3.04 -9.38 10.97
N ALA A 38 3.93 -8.55 10.40
CA ALA A 38 5.02 -7.93 11.14
C ALA A 38 4.51 -6.96 12.22
N LEU A 39 3.51 -6.13 11.89
CA LEU A 39 2.87 -5.22 12.84
C LEU A 39 2.14 -5.98 13.95
N GLU A 40 1.39 -7.03 13.61
CA GLU A 40 0.70 -7.87 14.61
C GLU A 40 1.69 -8.48 15.60
N VAL A 41 2.80 -9.05 15.12
CA VAL A 41 3.87 -9.58 15.98
C VAL A 41 4.46 -8.47 16.84
N PHE A 42 4.81 -7.32 16.26
CA PHE A 42 5.38 -6.20 16.99
C PHE A 42 4.47 -5.69 18.11
N PHE A 43 3.19 -5.46 17.81
CA PHE A 43 2.23 -4.96 18.80
C PHE A 43 1.89 -6.02 19.86
N SER A 44 1.94 -7.31 19.53
CA SER A 44 1.72 -8.40 20.50
C SER A 44 2.82 -8.52 21.55
N GLN A 45 4.02 -8.01 21.25
CA GLN A 45 5.21 -8.09 22.10
C GLN A 45 5.42 -6.82 22.94
N LEU A 46 4.57 -5.80 22.80
CA LEU A 46 4.66 -4.58 23.58
C LEU A 46 4.20 -4.81 25.02
N ASN A 47 5.06 -4.45 25.95
CA ASN A 47 4.80 -4.49 27.39
C ASN A 47 4.48 -3.08 27.91
N ALA A 48 3.85 -2.99 29.09
CA ALA A 48 3.48 -1.70 29.71
C ALA A 48 4.65 -0.74 29.99
N LEU A 49 5.89 -1.25 30.00
CA LEU A 49 7.13 -0.50 30.17
C LEU A 49 7.72 0.02 28.83
N ASP A 50 7.16 -0.38 27.69
CA ASP A 50 7.64 0.12 26.41
C ASP A 50 7.30 1.61 26.25
N LYS A 51 8.27 2.37 25.74
CA LYS A 51 8.22 3.83 25.61
C LYS A 51 7.01 4.27 24.78
N LYS A 52 5.91 4.58 25.48
CA LYS A 52 4.61 4.93 24.91
C LYS A 52 4.70 6.03 23.86
N ALA A 53 5.56 7.03 24.06
CA ALA A 53 5.76 8.13 23.12
C ALA A 53 6.39 7.70 21.78
N GLU A 54 7.40 6.83 21.81
CA GLU A 54 8.07 6.33 20.58
C GLU A 54 7.12 5.45 19.76
N VAL A 55 6.35 4.59 20.43
CA VAL A 55 5.34 3.75 19.78
C VAL A 55 4.23 4.60 19.16
N VAL A 56 3.74 5.63 19.86
CA VAL A 56 2.74 6.55 19.32
C VAL A 56 3.29 7.31 18.11
N ALA A 57 4.54 7.79 18.17
CA ALA A 57 5.18 8.46 17.04
C ALA A 57 5.31 7.52 15.82
N LEU A 58 5.65 6.25 16.05
CA LEU A 58 5.71 5.23 14.99
C LEU A 58 4.34 4.99 14.35
N ILE A 59 3.28 4.84 15.15
CA ILE A 59 1.90 4.66 14.65
C ILE A 59 1.50 5.86 13.79
N ILE A 60 1.73 7.08 14.28
CA ILE A 60 1.39 8.30 13.54
C ILE A 60 2.14 8.36 12.21
N LYS A 61 3.43 7.99 12.20
CA LYS A 61 4.23 7.95 10.97
C LYS A 61 3.64 6.96 9.96
N ILE A 62 3.37 5.73 10.39
CA ILE A 62 2.74 4.68 9.57
C ILE A 62 1.42 5.17 8.96
N GLN A 63 0.55 5.77 9.78
CA GLN A 63 -0.76 6.26 9.32
C GLN A 63 -0.65 7.39 8.29
N LYS A 64 0.33 8.29 8.46
CA LYS A 64 0.58 9.37 7.48
C LYS A 64 1.07 8.82 6.14
N GLU A 65 1.98 7.85 6.16
CA GLU A 65 2.47 7.20 4.95
C GLU A 65 1.34 6.43 4.24
N ASP A 66 0.53 5.69 5.00
CA ASP A 66 -0.61 4.96 4.46
C ASP A 66 -1.64 5.87 3.79
N ALA A 67 -1.89 7.06 4.35
CA ALA A 67 -2.78 8.04 3.72
C ALA A 67 -2.27 8.45 2.32
N VAL A 68 -0.95 8.71 2.19
CA VAL A 68 -0.33 9.04 0.90
C VAL A 68 -0.44 7.86 -0.07
N PHE A 69 -0.18 6.64 0.39
CA PHE A 69 -0.32 5.44 -0.44
C PHE A 69 -1.75 5.22 -0.91
N PHE A 70 -2.74 5.46 -0.06
CA PHE A 70 -4.15 5.36 -0.42
C PHE A 70 -4.56 6.35 -1.51
N ASP A 71 -4.09 7.59 -1.44
CA ASP A 71 -4.41 8.58 -2.46
C ASP A 71 -3.74 8.25 -3.80
N LEU A 72 -2.49 7.78 -3.78
CA LEU A 72 -1.82 7.27 -4.98
C LEU A 72 -2.57 6.08 -5.59
N LEU A 73 -3.02 5.13 -4.77
CA LEU A 73 -3.80 3.97 -5.19
C LEU A 73 -5.12 4.40 -5.85
N LYS A 74 -5.85 5.36 -5.26
CA LYS A 74 -7.07 5.92 -5.86
C LYS A 74 -6.80 6.55 -7.22
N MET A 75 -5.74 7.35 -7.35
CA MET A 75 -5.36 7.97 -8.62
C MET A 75 -5.08 6.93 -9.70
N LYS A 76 -4.31 5.88 -9.37
CA LYS A 76 -3.99 4.79 -10.30
C LYS A 76 -5.25 4.02 -10.70
N LYS A 77 -6.14 3.72 -9.76
CA LYS A 77 -7.45 3.08 -10.02
C LYS A 77 -8.29 3.89 -11.01
N GLN A 78 -8.45 5.19 -10.77
CA GLN A 78 -9.20 6.07 -11.67
C GLN A 78 -8.59 6.12 -13.06
N GLY A 79 -7.25 6.15 -13.16
CA GLY A 79 -6.54 6.07 -14.44
C GLY A 79 -6.84 4.79 -15.20
N LEU A 80 -6.89 3.65 -14.50
CA LEU A 80 -7.20 2.35 -15.07
C LEU A 80 -8.67 2.26 -15.54
N GLU A 81 -9.61 2.76 -14.74
CA GLU A 81 -11.04 2.81 -15.07
C GLU A 81 -11.32 3.65 -16.34
N LYS A 82 -10.62 4.79 -16.49
CA LYS A 82 -10.69 5.61 -17.72
C LYS A 82 -10.21 4.82 -18.94
N ARG A 83 -9.04 4.16 -18.85
CA ARG A 83 -8.49 3.34 -19.93
C ARG A 83 -9.42 2.19 -20.30
N PHE A 84 -9.97 1.50 -19.31
CA PHE A 84 -10.92 0.41 -19.52
C PHE A 84 -12.19 0.90 -20.22
N THR A 85 -12.73 2.04 -19.81
CA THR A 85 -13.93 2.63 -20.43
C THR A 85 -13.67 3.01 -21.89
N ALA A 86 -12.51 3.62 -22.19
CA ALA A 86 -12.10 3.94 -23.55
C ALA A 86 -11.97 2.67 -24.42
N LEU A 87 -11.34 1.61 -23.91
CA LEU A 87 -11.25 0.31 -24.61
C LEU A 87 -12.63 -0.29 -24.89
N LYS A 88 -13.55 -0.22 -23.92
CA LYS A 88 -14.92 -0.71 -24.09
C LYS A 88 -15.68 0.06 -25.18
N GLN A 89 -15.51 1.37 -25.25
CA GLN A 89 -16.08 2.22 -26.30
C GLN A 89 -15.46 1.92 -27.68
N GLY A 90 -14.13 1.79 -27.74
CA GLY A 90 -13.42 1.39 -28.97
C GLY A 90 -13.90 0.03 -29.49
N ARG A 91 -14.04 -0.97 -28.60
CA ARG A 91 -14.57 -2.30 -28.97
C ARG A 91 -16.00 -2.23 -29.49
N ARG A 92 -16.86 -1.39 -28.90
CA ARG A 92 -18.24 -1.17 -29.40
C ARG A 92 -18.23 -0.54 -30.78
N SER A 93 -17.36 0.44 -31.00
CA SER A 93 -17.22 1.12 -32.29
C SER A 93 -16.75 0.15 -33.37
N LEU A 94 -15.70 -0.64 -33.12
CA LEU A 94 -15.20 -1.65 -34.06
C LEU A 94 -16.27 -2.69 -34.44
N LYS A 95 -17.08 -3.15 -33.47
CA LYS A 95 -18.21 -4.05 -33.76
C LYS A 95 -19.28 -3.41 -34.64
N ALA A 96 -19.48 -2.09 -34.57
CA ALA A 96 -20.45 -1.40 -35.42
C ALA A 96 -19.95 -1.26 -36.88
N TYR A 97 -18.63 -1.29 -37.10
CA TYR A 97 -18.01 -1.23 -38.43
C TYR A 97 -17.68 -2.60 -39.04
N GLN A 98 -17.74 -3.68 -38.26
CA GLN A 98 -17.76 -5.05 -38.78
C GLN A 98 -19.15 -5.35 -39.36
N ILE A 99 -19.42 -4.81 -40.56
CA ILE A 99 -20.42 -5.33 -41.51
C ILE A 99 -19.83 -6.57 -42.17
#